data_AF-A0A429E3K0-F1
#
_entry.id   AF-A0A429E3K0-F1
#
_cell.length_a   1.000
_cell.length_b   1.000
_cell.length_c   1.000
_cell.angle_alpha   90.00
_cell.angle_beta   90.00
_cell.angle_gamma   90.00
#
_symmetry.space_group_name_H-M   'P 1'
#
loop_
_entity.id
_entity.type
_entity.pdbx_description
1 polymer ?
#
loop_
_entity_poly.entity_id
_entity_poly.type
_entity_poly.pdbx_seq_one_letter_code
_entity_poly.pdbx_strand_id
1 'polypeptide(L)'
;MRYYPVTLHGRTIGYLWASALDDAASFVAHADAGAATVWSRRLHEAAIKGLTPRQALCAWKGAPEDPNGGAIPDDAEEQSALSLQALTALVEQGGPVPLDRTRRGASTNARPRGNEGTVNR
;
A
#
# COMPACT_ATOMS: atom_id res chain seq x y z
N MET A 1 -4.34 -9.29 5.72
CA MET A 1 -2.91 -9.25 5.30
C MET A 1 -2.46 -7.81 5.35
N ARG A 2 -1.21 -7.50 5.73
CA ARG A 2 -0.70 -6.12 5.82
C ARG A 2 0.38 -5.90 4.76
N TYR A 3 0.46 -4.72 4.18
CA TYR A 3 1.43 -4.41 3.13
C TYR A 3 1.96 -2.98 3.24
N TYR A 4 3.18 -2.80 2.74
CA TYR A 4 3.87 -1.51 2.64
C TYR A 4 4.31 -1.27 1.19
N PRO A 5 4.20 -0.03 0.69
CA PRO A 5 4.81 0.35 -0.57
C PRO A 5 6.33 0.38 -0.42
N VAL A 6 7.03 -0.14 -1.43
CA VAL A 6 8.49 -0.02 -1.54
C VAL A 6 8.81 0.99 -2.63
N THR A 7 9.60 1.99 -2.26
CA THR A 7 10.07 3.04 -3.15
C THR A 7 11.55 2.89 -3.42
N LEU A 8 11.96 3.12 -4.67
CA LEU A 8 13.34 3.19 -5.11
C LEU A 8 13.53 4.52 -5.84
N HIS A 9 14.48 5.35 -5.39
CA HIS A 9 14.70 6.70 -5.91
C HIS A 9 13.41 7.54 -5.94
N GLY A 10 12.55 7.38 -4.93
CA GLY A 10 11.26 8.06 -4.84
C GLY A 10 10.16 7.54 -5.79
N ARG A 11 10.38 6.42 -6.49
CA ARG A 11 9.37 5.76 -7.32
C ARG A 11 8.92 4.44 -6.70
N THR A 12 7.62 4.21 -6.60
CA THR A 12 7.09 2.92 -6.12
C THR A 12 7.41 1.83 -7.13
N ILE A 13 8.24 0.86 -6.72
CA ILE A 13 8.67 -0.26 -7.57
C ILE A 13 7.92 -1.56 -7.27
N GLY A 14 7.22 -1.61 -6.13
CA GLY A 14 6.45 -2.77 -5.71
C GLY A 14 5.86 -2.62 -4.32
N TYR A 15 5.29 -3.71 -3.83
CA TYR A 15 4.65 -3.78 -2.52
C TYR A 15 5.15 -5.00 -1.76
N LEU A 16 5.55 -4.79 -0.52
CA LEU A 16 5.92 -5.85 0.41
C LEU A 16 4.73 -6.19 1.29
N TRP A 17 4.32 -7.45 1.34
CA TRP A 17 3.17 -7.88 2.14
C TRP A 17 3.54 -8.98 3.14
N ALA A 18 2.78 -9.04 4.23
CA ALA A 18 2.81 -10.08 5.23
C ALA A 18 1.39 -10.54 5.62
N SER A 19 1.18 -11.85 5.65
CA SER A 19 0.03 -12.49 6.28
C SER A 19 0.40 -12.85 7.71
N ALA A 20 -0.40 -12.38 8.67
CA ALA A 20 -0.28 -12.81 10.07
C ALA A 20 -0.96 -14.18 10.31
N LEU A 21 -1.78 -14.64 9.37
CA LEU A 21 -2.48 -15.92 9.47
C LEU A 21 -1.61 -17.08 8.99
N ASP A 22 -0.87 -16.86 7.90
CA ASP A 22 -0.02 -17.86 7.26
C ASP A 22 1.46 -17.73 7.65
N ASP A 23 1.79 -16.76 8.51
CA ASP A 23 3.16 -16.34 8.82
C ASP A 23 4.07 -16.26 7.58
N ALA A 24 3.48 -15.76 6.49
CA ALA A 24 4.13 -15.63 5.20
C ALA A 24 4.34 -14.14 4.87
N ALA A 25 5.52 -13.81 4.35
CA ALA A 25 5.76 -12.53 3.69
C ALA A 25 6.38 -12.74 2.33
N SER A 26 6.02 -11.88 1.39
CA SER A 26 6.61 -11.88 0.07
C SER A 26 6.57 -10.49 -0.54
N PHE A 27 7.38 -10.30 -1.58
CA PHE A 27 7.47 -9.04 -2.32
C PHE A 27 6.83 -9.20 -3.69
N VAL A 28 5.95 -8.27 -4.05
CA VAL A 28 5.32 -8.23 -5.37
C VAL A 28 5.87 -7.01 -6.11
N ALA A 29 6.70 -7.28 -7.12
CA ALA A 29 7.30 -6.26 -8.00
C ALA A 29 6.38 -5.96 -9.18
N HIS A 30 6.36 -4.71 -9.66
CA HIS A 30 5.62 -4.36 -10.88
C HIS A 30 6.38 -4.71 -12.18
N ALA A 31 7.72 -4.63 -12.17
CA ALA A 31 8.53 -4.89 -13.37
C ALA A 31 9.99 -5.25 -13.09
N ASP A 32 10.51 -4.92 -11.89
CA ASP A 32 11.93 -5.08 -11.59
C ASP A 32 12.22 -6.36 -10.79
N ALA A 33 12.78 -7.37 -11.48
CA ALA A 33 13.14 -8.65 -10.88
C ALA A 33 14.28 -8.53 -9.84
N GLY A 34 15.07 -7.46 -9.87
CA GLY A 34 16.18 -7.24 -8.94
C GLY A 34 15.70 -7.03 -7.51
N ALA A 35 14.65 -6.23 -7.34
CA ALA A 35 14.10 -5.90 -6.02
C ALA A 35 13.51 -7.13 -5.32
N ALA A 36 12.84 -8.02 -6.05
CA ALA A 36 12.26 -9.24 -5.49
C ALA A 36 13.32 -10.15 -4.86
N THR A 37 14.49 -10.25 -5.47
CA THR A 37 15.60 -11.06 -4.94
C THR A 37 16.17 -10.46 -3.65
N VAL A 38 16.34 -9.13 -3.62
CA VAL A 38 16.82 -8.41 -2.43
C VAL A 38 15.84 -8.57 -1.27
N TRP A 39 14.55 -8.37 -1.51
CA TRP A 39 13.52 -8.52 -0.46
C TRP A 39 13.36 -9.95 0.00
N SER A 40 13.41 -10.93 -0.90
CA SER A 40 13.36 -12.35 -0.53
C SER A 40 14.52 -12.72 0.40
N ARG A 41 15.72 -12.22 0.11
CA ARG A 41 16.89 -12.40 0.99
C ARG A 41 16.71 -11.72 2.34
N ARG A 42 16.25 -10.46 2.37
CA ARG A 42 16.00 -9.70 3.62
C ARG A 42 14.97 -10.35 4.52
N LEU A 43 13.89 -10.86 3.94
CA LEU A 43 12.86 -11.62 4.66
C LEU A 43 13.44 -12.93 5.19
N HIS A 44 14.25 -13.64 4.39
CA HIS A 44 14.91 -14.85 4.84
C HIS A 44 15.89 -14.59 5.99
N GLU A 45 16.68 -13.52 5.94
CA GLU A 45 17.56 -13.11 7.04
C GLU A 45 16.77 -12.79 8.32
N ALA A 46 15.60 -12.16 8.20
CA ALA A 46 14.72 -11.92 9.33
C ALA A 46 14.09 -13.22 9.88
N ALA A 47 13.69 -14.14 9.00
CA ALA A 47 13.18 -15.45 9.39
C ALA A 47 14.26 -16.29 10.12
N ILE A 48 15.52 -16.24 9.66
CA ILE A 48 16.66 -16.88 10.34
C ILE A 48 16.86 -16.32 11.75
N LYS A 49 16.60 -15.02 11.95
CA LYS A 49 16.62 -14.37 13.28
C LYS A 49 15.39 -14.71 14.14
N GLY A 50 14.47 -15.53 13.66
CA GLY A 50 13.23 -15.87 14.34
C GLY A 50 12.22 -14.73 14.39
N LEU A 51 12.38 -13.71 13.55
CA LEU A 51 11.42 -12.61 13.47
C LEU A 51 10.19 -13.07 12.71
N THR A 52 9.01 -12.74 13.27
CA THR A 52 7.77 -12.93 12.52
C THR A 52 7.77 -12.02 11.29
N PRO A 53 7.05 -12.38 10.22
CA PRO A 53 7.04 -11.58 8.99
C PRO A 53 6.68 -10.11 9.25
N ARG A 54 5.75 -9.86 10.17
CA ARG A 54 5.40 -8.49 10.59
C ARG A 54 6.55 -7.75 11.29
N GLN A 55 7.31 -8.43 12.14
CA GLN A 55 8.48 -7.84 12.78
C GLN A 55 9.57 -7.57 11.75
N ALA A 56 9.74 -8.45 10.75
CA ALA A 56 10.65 -8.21 9.64
C ALA A 56 10.27 -6.93 8.89
N LEU A 57 8.99 -6.76 8.53
CA LEU A 57 8.49 -5.56 7.86
C LEU A 57 8.75 -4.29 8.69
N CYS A 58 8.48 -4.34 10.00
CA CYS A 58 8.71 -3.21 10.90
C CYS A 58 10.21 -2.90 11.08
N ALA A 59 11.06 -3.92 11.12
CA ALA A 59 12.51 -3.77 11.23
C ALA A 59 13.14 -3.18 9.95
N TRP A 60 12.54 -3.45 8.78
CA TRP A 60 12.99 -2.90 7.50
C TRP A 60 12.31 -1.56 7.15
N LYS A 61 11.32 -1.11 7.92
CA LYS A 61 10.70 0.21 7.77
C LYS A 61 11.72 1.29 8.16
N GLY A 62 11.92 2.28 7.29
CA GLY A 62 12.92 3.33 7.50
C GLY A 62 14.37 2.85 7.34
N ALA A 63 14.59 1.62 6.88
CA ALA A 63 15.93 1.13 6.53
C ALA A 63 16.51 1.91 5.33
N PRO A 64 17.84 2.00 5.21
CA PRO A 64 18.48 2.67 4.08
C PRO A 64 18.01 2.08 2.74
N GLU A 65 17.82 2.97 1.76
CA GLU A 65 17.43 2.60 0.41
C GLU A 65 18.53 1.76 -0.26
N ASP A 66 18.17 0.55 -0.68
CA ASP A 66 19.07 -0.28 -1.47
C ASP A 66 18.96 0.10 -2.95
N PRO A 67 20.08 0.19 -3.68
CA PRO A 67 20.08 0.61 -5.09
C PRO A 67 19.30 -0.34 -6.01
N ASN A 68 19.16 -1.61 -5.62
CA ASN A 68 18.39 -2.62 -6.36
C ASN A 68 17.06 -2.98 -5.67
N GLY A 69 16.95 -2.79 -4.36
CA GLY A 69 15.80 -3.23 -3.56
C GLY A 69 14.84 -2.11 -3.15
N GLY A 70 15.27 -0.86 -3.25
CA GLY A 70 14.57 0.27 -2.66
C GLY A 70 14.57 0.24 -1.12
N ALA A 71 13.73 1.07 -0.54
CA ALA A 71 13.41 1.08 0.87
C ALA A 71 11.90 1.21 1.09
N ILE A 72 11.48 0.82 2.28
CA ILE A 72 10.16 1.20 2.79
C ILE A 72 10.32 2.60 3.41
N PRO A 73 9.62 3.63 2.90
CA PRO A 73 9.70 4.95 3.48
C PRO A 73 9.28 4.94 4.96
N ASP A 74 9.90 5.77 5.79
CA ASP A 74 9.53 5.88 7.21
C ASP A 74 8.09 6.38 7.39
N ASP A 75 7.63 7.23 6.48
CA ASP A 75 6.24 7.71 6.41
C ASP A 75 5.29 6.68 5.76
N ALA A 76 5.77 5.49 5.36
CA ALA A 76 4.91 4.48 4.77
C ALA A 76 3.82 4.04 5.77
N GLU A 77 2.58 4.31 5.39
CA GLU A 77 1.41 3.81 6.12
C GLU A 77 1.23 2.32 5.88
N GLU A 78 0.96 1.61 6.97
CA GLU A 78 0.62 0.19 6.90
C GLU A 78 -0.79 0.01 6.36
N GLN A 79 -0.90 -0.61 5.18
CA GLN A 79 -2.20 -0.86 4.58
C GLN A 79 -2.60 -2.32 4.75
N SER A 80 -3.91 -2.57 4.79
CA SER A 80 -4.47 -3.91 4.93
C SER A 80 -5.16 -4.36 3.65
N ALA A 81 -4.82 -5.55 3.16
CA ALA A 81 -5.50 -6.23 2.07
C ALA A 81 -6.32 -7.42 2.59
N LEU A 82 -7.45 -7.66 1.93
CA LEU A 82 -8.35 -8.77 2.21
C LEU A 82 -7.76 -10.11 1.73
N SER A 83 -7.09 -10.13 0.57
CA SER A 83 -6.48 -11.33 -0.03
C SER A 83 -5.29 -11.01 -0.92
N LEU A 84 -4.41 -12.01 -1.16
CA LEU A 84 -3.30 -11.91 -2.11
C LEU A 84 -3.80 -11.48 -3.50
N GLN A 85 -4.93 -12.02 -3.94
CA GLN A 85 -5.51 -11.69 -5.24
C GLN A 85 -5.92 -10.21 -5.37
N ALA A 86 -6.37 -9.58 -4.28
CA ALA A 86 -6.64 -8.14 -4.26
C ALA A 86 -5.34 -7.32 -4.36
N LEU A 87 -4.24 -7.83 -3.78
CA LEU A 87 -2.92 -7.21 -3.89
C LEU A 87 -2.34 -7.35 -5.30
N THR A 88 -2.42 -8.53 -5.92
CA THR A 88 -1.99 -8.74 -7.31
C THR A 88 -2.74 -7.80 -8.25
N ALA A 89 -4.07 -7.70 -8.10
CA ALA A 89 -4.88 -6.78 -8.89
C ALA A 89 -4.49 -5.30 -8.67
N LEU A 90 -4.03 -4.90 -7.48
CA LEU A 90 -3.51 -3.56 -7.21
C LEU A 90 -2.21 -3.29 -7.97
N VAL A 91 -1.31 -4.27 -8.00
CA VAL A 91 -0.03 -4.16 -8.73
C VAL A 91 -0.26 -4.10 -10.23
N GLU A 92 -1.13 -4.96 -10.77
CA GLU A 92 -1.48 -4.98 -12.19
C GLU A 92 -2.16 -3.69 -12.66
N GLN A 93 -2.87 -2.99 -11.76
CA GLN A 93 -3.49 -1.69 -12.02
C GLN A 93 -2.53 -0.49 -11.87
N GLY A 94 -1.27 -0.73 -11.52
CA GLY A 94 -0.21 0.29 -11.54
C GLY A 94 -0.29 1.35 -10.42
N GLY A 95 -1.02 1.10 -9.34
CA GLY A 95 -1.10 2.05 -8.23
C GLY A 95 -2.11 1.68 -7.15
N PRO A 96 -2.06 2.35 -5.98
CA PRO A 96 -3.03 2.12 -4.92
C PRO A 96 -4.41 2.53 -5.43
N VAL A 97 -5.27 1.56 -5.76
CA VAL A 97 -6.70 1.83 -5.77
C VAL A 97 -7.10 2.02 -4.30
N PRO A 98 -7.62 3.18 -3.89
CA PRO A 98 -8.13 3.32 -2.54
C PRO A 98 -9.33 2.38 -2.43
N LEU A 99 -9.14 1.23 -1.78
CA LEU A 99 -10.19 0.26 -1.51
C LEU A 99 -11.18 0.76 -0.44
N ASP A 100 -11.03 2.00 0.02
CA ASP A 100 -12.13 2.79 0.55
C ASP A 100 -12.26 4.10 -0.22
N ARG A 101 -13.05 4.07 -1.30
CA ARG A 101 -13.67 5.29 -1.80
C ARG A 101 -15.11 5.31 -1.29
N THR A 102 -15.29 5.60 0.00
CA THR A 102 -16.53 6.26 0.45
C THR A 102 -16.61 7.65 -0.17
N ARG A 103 -16.84 7.71 -1.49
CA ARG A 103 -17.30 8.93 -2.16
C ARG A 103 -18.79 8.79 -2.40
N ARG A 104 -19.59 9.14 -1.39
CA ARG A 104 -20.86 9.86 -1.58
C ARG A 104 -21.30 10.54 -0.29
N GLY A 105 -20.72 11.70 -0.01
CA GLY A 105 -21.17 12.54 1.10
C GLY A 105 -20.55 13.93 1.13
N ALA A 106 -20.20 14.52 -0.02
CA ALA A 106 -19.78 15.91 -0.07
C ALA A 106 -20.11 16.51 -1.45
N SER A 107 -21.41 16.77 -1.67
CA SER A 107 -21.80 17.86 -2.57
C SER A 107 -21.89 19.11 -1.72
N THR A 108 -20.82 19.89 -1.82
CA THR A 108 -20.67 21.25 -1.34
C THR A 108 -21.84 22.15 -1.75
N ASN A 109 -22.16 23.06 -0.85
CA ASN A 109 -23.11 24.16 -0.88
C ASN A 109 -23.28 24.95 -2.21
N ALA A 110 -24.48 25.56 -2.28
CA ALA A 110 -24.82 26.88 -2.83
C ALA A 110 -25.26 27.03 -4.30
N ARG A 111 -26.59 27.17 -4.47
CA ARG A 111 -27.18 28.32 -5.18
C ARG A 111 -28.47 28.76 -4.46
N PRO A 112 -28.59 30.00 -3.95
CA PRO A 112 -29.90 30.57 -3.66
C PRO A 112 -30.41 31.19 -4.96
N ARG A 113 -31.44 30.62 -5.57
CA ARG A 113 -32.26 31.34 -6.54
C ARG A 113 -33.66 30.74 -6.58
N GLY A 114 -34.59 31.49 -5.99
CA GLY A 114 -36.00 31.16 -5.94
C GLY A 114 -36.79 32.28 -5.28
N ASN A 115 -36.58 33.53 -5.69
CA ASN A 115 -37.61 34.55 -5.61
C ASN A 115 -38.40 34.47 -6.90
N GLU A 116 -39.67 34.08 -6.82
CA GLU A 116 -40.84 34.76 -7.40
C GLU A 116 -42.02 33.79 -7.49
N GLY A 117 -43.19 34.26 -7.02
CA GLY A 117 -44.48 33.66 -7.37
C GLY A 117 -45.40 33.28 -6.21
N THR A 118 -45.61 34.15 -5.21
CA THR A 118 -46.87 34.09 -4.45
C THR A 118 -47.86 35.05 -5.08
N VAL A 119 -48.71 34.50 -5.94
CA VAL A 119 -50.03 35.04 -6.27
C VAL A 119 -51.09 34.31 -5.43
N ASN A 120 -52.22 35.00 -5.18
CA ASN A 120 -53.39 34.67 -4.35
C ASN A 120 -53.22 35.04 -2.85
N ARG A 121 -54.10 35.81 -2.22
CA ARG A 121 -55.53 36.10 -2.47
C ARG A 121 -55.93 37.39 -1.76
#